data_AF-A0A401TTN8-F1
#
_entry.id   AF-A0A401TTN8-F1
#
_cell.length_a   1.000
_cell.length_b   1.000
_cell.length_c   1.000
_cell.angle_alpha   90.00
_cell.angle_beta   90.00
_cell.angle_gamma   90.00
#
_symmetry.space_group_name_H-M   'P 1'
#
loop_
_entity.id
_entity.type
_entity.pdbx_description
1 polymer ?
#
loop_
_entity_poly.entity_id
_entity_poly.type
_entity_poly.pdbx_seq_one_letter_code
_entity_poly.pdbx_strand_id
1 'polypeptide(L)'
;MYLQAMAARLSRGITNADIGTTIKDPFVDYATLAKGFGVYGEGPIRDPDALAPALKRAIAMVKSGQPALLDRLAAVAAIAGALVAGVVTSRAEDAPAGDPVNGKRLYLADGCFECHGRAGQGGRFNYLTPALAQIALPVESFIAFLREAPNDMPSFSADVLSDKDAADIHAYLSSLPGPKAAKDIPPNLNQ
;
A
#
# COMPACT_ATOMS: atom_id res chain seq x y z
N MET A 1 -4.70 1.07 -6.19
CA MET A 1 -5.54 -0.10 -6.52
C MET A 1 -6.97 -0.01 -5.99
N TYR A 2 -7.22 0.46 -4.75
CA TYR A 2 -8.59 0.53 -4.21
C TYR A 2 -9.57 1.40 -5.03
N LEU A 3 -9.14 2.58 -5.49
CA LEU A 3 -9.96 3.48 -6.30
C LEU A 3 -10.41 2.85 -7.64
N GLN A 4 -9.52 2.12 -8.31
CA GLN A 4 -9.83 1.40 -9.55
C GLN A 4 -10.84 0.28 -9.31
N ALA A 5 -10.71 -0.44 -8.20
CA ALA A 5 -11.66 -1.49 -7.83
C ALA A 5 -13.05 -0.93 -7.47
N MET A 6 -13.12 0.23 -6.79
CA MET A 6 -14.39 0.92 -6.52
C MET A 6 -15.02 1.46 -7.80
N ALA A 7 -14.22 2.02 -8.71
CA ALA A 7 -14.68 2.49 -10.01
C ALA A 7 -15.23 1.34 -10.87
N ALA A 8 -14.54 0.20 -10.91
CA ALA A 8 -14.98 -0.97 -11.67
C ALA A 8 -16.33 -1.53 -11.20
N ARG A 9 -16.63 -1.50 -9.89
CA ARG A 9 -17.96 -1.88 -9.35
C ARG A 9 -19.11 -1.02 -9.88
N LEU A 10 -18.79 0.19 -10.34
CA LEU A 10 -19.73 1.16 -10.88
C LEU A 10 -19.56 1.30 -12.41
N SER A 11 -18.94 0.31 -13.06
CA SER A 11 -18.66 0.27 -14.50
C SER A 11 -17.91 1.50 -15.02
N ARG A 12 -16.97 2.02 -14.23
CA ARG A 12 -16.13 3.16 -14.59
C ARG A 12 -14.68 2.74 -14.83
N GLY A 13 -14.09 3.34 -15.84
CA GLY A 13 -12.71 3.12 -16.26
C GLY A 13 -11.70 3.95 -15.47
N ILE A 14 -10.42 3.83 -15.83
CA ILE A 14 -9.33 4.51 -15.12
C ILE A 14 -9.40 6.04 -15.21
N THR A 15 -9.90 6.57 -16.32
CA THR A 15 -9.96 8.02 -16.61
C THR A 15 -11.05 8.74 -15.86
N ASN A 16 -12.04 8.02 -15.33
CA ASN A 16 -13.16 8.56 -14.54
C ASN A 16 -13.32 7.81 -13.20
N ALA A 17 -12.24 7.17 -12.74
CA ALA A 17 -12.26 6.38 -11.52
C ALA A 17 -12.52 7.24 -10.28
N ASP A 18 -12.07 8.49 -10.29
CA ASP A 18 -12.13 9.47 -9.21
C ASP A 18 -13.55 9.99 -8.92
N ILE A 19 -14.44 9.98 -9.90
CA ILE A 19 -15.83 10.46 -9.77
C ILE A 19 -16.53 9.68 -8.66
N GLY A 20 -16.92 10.31 -7.55
CA GLY A 20 -17.61 9.62 -6.44
C GLY A 20 -16.81 8.50 -5.75
N THR A 21 -15.49 8.38 -5.98
CA THR A 21 -14.61 7.50 -5.19
C THR A 21 -13.52 8.26 -4.45
N THR A 22 -13.29 9.52 -4.83
CA THR A 22 -12.34 10.42 -4.18
C THR A 22 -13.05 11.68 -3.72
N ILE A 23 -12.53 12.30 -2.66
CA ILE A 23 -12.94 13.63 -2.22
C ILE A 23 -11.70 14.51 -2.28
N LYS A 24 -11.48 15.10 -3.46
CA LYS A 24 -10.29 15.90 -3.76
C LYS A 24 -10.61 17.34 -4.15
N ASP A 25 -11.81 17.59 -4.66
CA ASP A 25 -12.23 18.93 -5.09
C ASP A 25 -13.77 19.07 -5.03
N PRO A 26 -14.32 19.99 -4.20
CA PRO A 26 -13.58 20.78 -3.22
C PRO A 26 -12.99 19.89 -2.11
N PHE A 27 -11.91 20.36 -1.49
CA PHE A 27 -11.43 19.74 -0.25
C PHE A 27 -12.53 19.79 0.81
N VAL A 28 -12.59 18.76 1.66
CA VAL A 28 -13.51 18.73 2.80
C VAL A 28 -13.16 19.88 3.74
N ASP A 29 -14.14 20.72 4.07
CA ASP A 29 -14.04 21.75 5.09
C ASP A 29 -14.38 21.14 6.46
N TYR A 30 -13.35 20.63 7.14
CA TYR A 30 -13.50 20.01 8.45
C TYR A 30 -13.82 21.03 9.54
N ALA A 31 -13.43 22.29 9.37
CA ALA A 31 -13.75 23.35 10.31
C ALA A 31 -15.26 23.63 10.36
N THR A 32 -15.92 23.67 9.19
CA THR A 32 -17.38 23.82 9.12
C THR A 32 -18.10 22.59 9.69
N LEU A 33 -17.60 21.38 9.43
CA LEU A 33 -18.14 20.17 10.06
C LEU A 33 -18.04 20.20 11.59
N ALA A 34 -16.88 20.61 12.14
CA ALA A 34 -16.66 20.73 13.57
C ALA A 34 -17.67 21.68 14.24
N LYS A 35 -17.95 22.82 13.61
CA LYS A 35 -18.97 23.78 14.09
C LYS A 35 -20.36 23.15 14.19
N GLY A 36 -20.73 22.28 13.24
CA GLY A 36 -21.98 21.54 13.26
C GLY A 36 -22.13 20.61 14.47
N PHE A 37 -21.02 20.12 15.04
CA PHE A 37 -20.99 19.31 16.26
C PHE A 37 -20.81 20.16 17.54
N GLY A 38 -20.91 21.48 17.45
CA GLY A 38 -20.70 22.39 18.59
C GLY A 38 -19.24 22.53 19.02
N VAL A 39 -18.30 22.08 18.19
CA VAL A 39 -16.86 22.19 18.42
C VAL A 39 -16.35 23.49 17.79
N TYR A 40 -15.42 24.17 18.45
CA TYR A 40 -14.74 25.30 17.83
C TYR A 40 -13.99 24.84 16.58
N GLY A 41 -14.31 25.37 15.41
CA GLY A 41 -13.66 25.04 14.14
C GLY A 41 -13.06 26.28 13.50
N GLU A 42 -11.77 26.24 13.17
CA GLU A 42 -11.09 27.31 12.43
C GLU A 42 -10.33 26.73 11.22
N GLY A 43 -10.64 27.26 10.04
CA GLY A 43 -10.13 26.77 8.75
C GLY A 43 -11.20 26.84 7.65
N PRO A 44 -10.89 26.41 6.42
CA PRO A 44 -9.61 25.83 6.02
C PRO A 44 -8.50 26.90 5.86
N ILE A 45 -7.42 26.76 6.63
CA ILE A 45 -6.26 27.67 6.62
C ILE A 45 -5.39 27.29 5.40
N ARG A 46 -5.35 28.18 4.41
CA ARG A 46 -4.54 28.02 3.19
C ARG A 46 -3.17 28.68 3.31
N ASP A 47 -3.14 29.86 3.93
CA ASP A 47 -1.92 30.64 4.10
C ASP A 47 -1.07 30.09 5.25
N PRO A 48 0.20 29.76 5.00
CA PRO A 48 1.13 29.33 6.02
C PRO A 48 1.15 30.20 7.27
N ASP A 49 1.15 31.52 7.07
CA ASP A 49 1.40 32.52 8.12
C ASP A 49 0.18 32.74 9.01
N ALA A 50 -1.01 32.38 8.52
CA ALA A 50 -2.25 32.45 9.29
C ALA A 50 -2.40 31.33 10.35
N LEU A 51 -1.55 30.29 10.34
CA LEU A 51 -1.67 29.18 11.30
C LEU A 51 -1.25 29.56 12.71
N ALA A 52 -0.14 30.29 12.87
CA ALA A 52 0.34 30.67 14.20
C ALA A 52 -0.69 31.50 14.99
N PRO A 53 -1.36 32.53 14.42
CA PRO A 53 -2.42 33.24 15.13
C PRO A 53 -3.68 32.38 15.34
N ALA A 54 -4.04 31.50 14.41
CA ALA A 54 -5.16 30.56 14.57
C ALA A 54 -4.94 29.57 15.73
N LEU A 55 -3.71 29.04 15.83
CA LEU A 55 -3.31 28.15 16.91
C LEU A 55 -3.40 28.82 18.28
N LYS A 56 -3.01 30.09 18.39
CA LYS A 56 -3.16 30.87 19.64
C LYS A 56 -4.62 30.95 20.08
N ARG A 57 -5.56 31.19 19.14
CA ARG A 57 -7.01 31.22 19.43
C ARG A 57 -7.53 29.84 19.83
N ALA A 58 -7.19 28.80 19.09
CA ALA A 58 -7.60 27.43 19.40
C ALA A 58 -7.14 26.99 20.79
N ILE A 59 -5.88 27.31 21.17
CA ILE A 59 -5.36 27.02 22.51
C ILE A 59 -6.17 27.75 23.60
N ALA A 60 -6.63 28.98 23.35
CA ALA A 60 -7.47 29.70 24.31
C ALA A 60 -8.81 28.99 24.53
N MET A 61 -9.42 28.44 23.48
CA MET A 61 -10.65 27.64 23.58
C MET A 61 -10.42 26.33 24.37
N VAL A 62 -9.29 25.66 24.13
CA VAL A 62 -8.93 24.46 24.90
C VAL A 62 -8.73 24.79 26.38
N LYS A 63 -8.08 25.91 26.69
CA LYS A 63 -7.89 26.38 28.07
C LYS A 63 -9.19 26.78 28.76
N SER A 64 -10.23 27.20 28.02
CA SER A 64 -11.56 27.44 28.57
C SER A 64 -12.42 26.18 28.70
N GLY A 65 -11.86 25.01 28.39
CA GLY A 65 -12.53 23.70 28.52
C GLY A 65 -13.32 23.29 27.28
N GLN A 66 -13.21 23.99 26.16
CA GLN A 66 -13.88 23.65 24.91
C GLN A 66 -12.95 22.92 23.92
N PRO A 67 -13.42 21.90 23.20
CA PRO A 67 -12.65 21.27 22.12
C PRO A 67 -12.47 22.25 20.95
N ALA A 68 -11.31 22.17 20.28
CA ALA A 68 -10.96 23.00 19.13
C ALA A 68 -10.36 22.15 17.99
N LEU A 69 -10.84 22.37 16.77
CA LEU A 69 -10.34 21.79 15.52
C LEU A 69 -9.77 22.88 14.62
N LEU A 70 -8.54 22.68 14.16
CA LEU A 70 -7.89 23.50 13.16
C LEU A 70 -7.76 22.70 11.86
N ASP A 71 -8.38 23.20 10.79
CA ASP A 71 -8.31 22.61 9.46
C ASP A 71 -7.29 23.38 8.61
N ARG A 72 -6.19 22.71 8.21
CA ARG A 72 -5.13 23.31 7.40
C ARG A 72 -4.90 22.52 6.12
N LEU A 73 -4.95 23.23 5.01
CA LEU A 73 -4.56 22.72 3.71
C LEU A 73 -3.05 22.80 3.57
N ALA A 74 -2.35 21.67 3.72
CA ALA A 74 -0.94 21.58 3.39
C ALA A 74 -0.79 21.35 1.88
N ALA A 75 -0.34 22.37 1.14
CA ALA A 75 0.22 22.12 -0.18
C ALA A 75 1.52 21.34 0.03
N VAL A 76 1.57 20.09 -0.45
CA VAL A 76 2.84 19.35 -0.53
C VAL A 76 3.68 20.07 -1.58
N ALA A 77 4.49 21.04 -1.16
CA ALA A 77 5.53 21.59 -2.01
C ALA A 77 6.41 20.41 -2.42
N ALA A 78 6.39 20.08 -3.71
CA ALA A 78 7.30 19.08 -4.26
C ALA A 78 8.72 19.50 -3.89
N ILE A 79 9.35 18.76 -2.99
CA ILE A 79 10.79 18.88 -2.75
C ILE A 79 11.46 18.30 -4.00
N ALA A 80 11.61 19.13 -5.03
CA ALA A 80 12.56 18.89 -6.11
C ALA A 80 13.97 19.21 -5.57
N GLY A 81 14.42 18.40 -4.61
CA GLY A 81 15.77 18.45 -4.06
C GLY A 81 16.66 17.47 -4.80
N ALA A 82 17.61 17.98 -5.57
CA ALA A 82 18.59 17.22 -6.31
C ALA A 82 19.37 16.23 -5.41
N LEU A 83 19.25 14.93 -5.67
CA LEU A 83 20.22 13.93 -5.24
C LEU A 83 21.30 13.80 -6.32
N VAL A 84 22.43 14.47 -6.11
CA VAL A 84 23.65 14.22 -6.87
C VAL A 84 24.54 13.28 -6.07
N ALA A 85 24.82 12.13 -6.69
CA ALA A 85 25.96 11.23 -6.51
C ALA A 85 26.32 10.76 -5.09
N GLY A 86 25.79 9.57 -4.77
CA GLY A 86 26.32 8.68 -3.74
C GLY A 86 25.86 7.25 -4.03
N VAL A 87 26.21 6.71 -5.20
CA VAL A 87 25.98 5.29 -5.50
C VAL A 87 26.95 4.48 -4.64
N VAL A 88 26.53 4.16 -3.42
CA VAL A 88 27.07 3.02 -2.70
C VAL A 88 26.45 1.81 -3.40
N THR A 89 27.24 1.14 -4.25
CA THR A 89 26.84 -0.17 -4.76
C THR A 89 26.87 -1.13 -3.56
N SER A 90 25.75 -1.27 -2.86
CA SER A 90 25.49 -2.47 -2.09
C SER A 90 25.42 -3.61 -3.10
N ARG A 91 26.52 -4.37 -3.20
CA ARG A 91 26.43 -5.73 -3.73
C ARG A 91 25.49 -6.46 -2.79
N ALA A 92 24.33 -6.85 -3.28
CA ALA A 92 23.64 -7.98 -2.71
C ALA A 92 24.68 -9.12 -2.71
N GLU A 93 25.11 -9.56 -1.53
CA GLU A 93 25.70 -10.88 -1.42
C GLU A 93 24.68 -11.83 -2.03
N ASP A 94 25.11 -12.55 -3.07
CA ASP A 94 24.29 -13.57 -3.71
C ASP A 94 23.87 -14.57 -2.63
N ALA A 95 22.68 -14.36 -2.06
CA ALA A 95 21.98 -15.39 -1.32
C ALA A 95 21.96 -16.63 -2.24
N PRO A 96 22.19 -17.84 -1.69
CA PRO A 96 22.22 -19.03 -2.52
C PRO A 96 20.94 -19.07 -3.34
N ALA A 97 21.10 -19.08 -4.68
CA ALA A 97 19.98 -19.13 -5.61
C ALA A 97 19.16 -20.37 -5.25
N GLY A 98 17.99 -20.17 -4.66
CA GLY A 98 17.07 -21.25 -4.32
C GLY A 98 16.72 -22.06 -5.56
N ASP A 99 16.29 -23.30 -5.37
CA ASP A 99 15.86 -24.17 -6.48
C ASP A 99 14.39 -23.85 -6.87
N PRO A 100 14.13 -23.20 -8.02
CA PRO A 100 12.78 -22.84 -8.43
C PRO A 100 11.92 -24.06 -8.78
N VAL A 101 12.51 -25.21 -9.10
CA VAL A 101 11.77 -26.45 -9.38
C VAL A 101 11.22 -27.02 -8.07
N ASN A 102 12.07 -27.13 -7.05
CA ASN A 102 11.62 -27.52 -5.70
C ASN A 102 10.65 -26.48 -5.12
N GLY A 103 10.93 -25.19 -5.31
CA GLY A 103 10.07 -24.09 -4.88
C GLY A 103 8.65 -24.16 -5.44
N LYS A 104 8.50 -24.47 -6.73
CA LYS A 104 7.19 -24.69 -7.35
C LYS A 104 6.44 -25.86 -6.71
N ARG A 105 7.15 -26.96 -6.43
CA ARG A 105 6.57 -28.16 -5.80
C ARG A 105 6.04 -27.80 -4.41
N LEU A 106 6.84 -27.13 -3.60
CA LEU A 106 6.48 -26.69 -2.25
C LEU A 106 5.32 -25.68 -2.27
N TYR A 107 5.38 -24.67 -3.14
CA TYR A 107 4.30 -23.68 -3.31
C TYR A 107 2.93 -24.32 -3.60
N LEU A 108 2.92 -25.44 -4.33
CA LEU A 108 1.71 -26.20 -4.61
C LEU A 108 1.34 -27.19 -3.50
N ALA A 109 2.33 -27.83 -2.86
CA ALA A 109 2.12 -28.80 -1.80
C ALA A 109 1.63 -28.14 -0.50
N ASP A 110 2.17 -26.97 -0.17
CA ASP A 110 1.91 -26.24 1.07
C ASP A 110 0.71 -25.27 0.93
N GLY A 111 -0.03 -25.36 -0.17
CA GLY A 111 -1.29 -24.63 -0.37
C GLY A 111 -1.16 -23.13 -0.60
N CYS A 112 0.05 -22.58 -0.79
CA CYS A 112 0.25 -21.14 -1.00
C CYS A 112 -0.58 -20.58 -2.17
N PHE A 113 -0.80 -21.40 -3.20
CA PHE A 113 -1.58 -21.06 -4.39
C PHE A 113 -3.07 -20.83 -4.13
N GLU A 114 -3.63 -21.34 -3.02
CA GLU A 114 -5.06 -21.22 -2.72
C GLU A 114 -5.47 -19.76 -2.53
N CYS A 115 -4.59 -18.99 -1.90
CA CYS A 115 -4.78 -17.55 -1.70
C CYS A 115 -4.03 -16.73 -2.76
N HIS A 116 -2.78 -17.09 -3.09
CA HIS A 116 -1.91 -16.28 -3.98
C HIS A 116 -2.02 -16.64 -5.47
N GLY A 117 -2.86 -17.62 -5.82
CA GLY A 117 -3.06 -18.10 -7.18
C GLY A 117 -1.96 -19.02 -7.68
N ARG A 118 -2.26 -19.89 -8.65
CA ARG A 118 -1.31 -20.92 -9.15
C ARG A 118 -0.02 -20.38 -9.78
N ALA A 119 -0.06 -19.15 -10.28
CA ALA A 119 1.08 -18.46 -10.87
C ALA A 119 1.50 -17.25 -10.03
N GLY A 120 1.16 -17.20 -8.74
CA GLY A 120 1.49 -16.07 -7.88
C GLY A 120 0.83 -14.75 -8.31
N GLN A 121 -0.25 -14.80 -9.11
CA GLN A 121 -0.91 -13.60 -9.62
C GLN A 121 -1.69 -12.82 -8.54
N GLY A 122 -1.75 -13.34 -7.32
CA GLY A 122 -2.56 -12.81 -6.24
C GLY A 122 -4.02 -13.20 -6.39
N GLY A 123 -4.85 -12.65 -5.50
CA GLY A 123 -6.25 -13.04 -5.42
C GLY A 123 -7.04 -12.16 -4.47
N ARG A 124 -8.24 -12.63 -4.12
CA ARG A 124 -9.06 -12.08 -3.05
C ARG A 124 -9.55 -13.23 -2.21
N PHE A 125 -9.14 -13.25 -0.95
CA PHE A 125 -9.75 -14.07 0.08
C PHE A 125 -10.70 -13.15 0.88
N ASN A 126 -10.49 -12.97 2.19
CA ASN A 126 -11.20 -11.93 2.97
C ASN A 126 -10.68 -10.52 2.64
N TYR A 127 -9.38 -10.42 2.33
CA TYR A 127 -8.70 -9.18 1.93
C TYR A 127 -8.05 -9.35 0.56
N LEU A 128 -7.43 -8.27 0.05
CA LEU A 128 -6.61 -8.35 -1.15
C LEU A 128 -5.40 -9.23 -0.86
N THR A 129 -5.29 -10.35 -1.59
CA THR A 129 -4.12 -11.21 -1.51
C THR A 129 -3.09 -10.73 -2.52
N PRO A 130 -1.89 -10.32 -2.09
CA PRO A 130 -0.91 -9.70 -2.99
C PRO A 130 -0.39 -10.70 -4.04
N ALA A 131 -0.07 -10.16 -5.21
CA ALA A 131 0.66 -10.91 -6.23
C ALA A 131 2.10 -11.15 -5.77
N LEU A 132 2.55 -12.39 -5.93
CA LEU A 132 3.90 -12.86 -5.62
C LEU A 132 4.72 -13.15 -6.88
N ALA A 133 4.11 -13.15 -8.07
CA ALA A 133 4.85 -13.29 -9.33
C ALA A 133 5.83 -12.13 -9.50
N GLN A 134 7.09 -12.46 -9.78
CA GLN A 134 8.19 -11.48 -9.84
C GLN A 134 8.32 -10.69 -8.53
N ILE A 135 8.27 -11.39 -7.39
CA ILE A 135 8.41 -10.78 -6.07
C ILE A 135 9.72 -9.96 -5.99
N ALA A 136 9.61 -8.71 -5.58
CA ALA A 136 10.73 -7.78 -5.46
C ALA A 136 11.33 -7.73 -4.03
N LEU A 137 10.78 -8.54 -3.11
CA LEU A 137 11.22 -8.60 -1.73
C LEU A 137 12.52 -9.43 -1.63
N PRO A 138 13.55 -9.01 -0.88
CA PRO A 138 14.71 -9.84 -0.59
C PRO A 138 14.30 -11.15 0.12
N VAL A 139 15.07 -12.22 -0.06
CA VAL A 139 14.71 -13.56 0.43
C VAL A 139 14.58 -13.59 1.96
N GLU A 140 15.41 -12.85 2.67
CA GLU A 140 15.40 -12.74 4.14
C GLU A 140 14.10 -12.10 4.63
N SER A 141 13.69 -11.01 3.97
CA SER A 141 12.44 -10.31 4.25
C SER A 141 11.23 -11.18 3.92
N PHE A 142 11.32 -12.01 2.86
CA PHE A 142 10.28 -12.98 2.53
C PHE A 142 10.14 -14.04 3.62
N ILE A 143 11.25 -14.63 4.07
CA ILE A 143 11.25 -15.62 5.16
C ILE A 143 10.68 -15.00 6.44
N ALA A 144 11.11 -13.80 6.82
CA ALA A 144 10.58 -13.10 7.98
C ALA A 144 9.05 -12.89 7.90
N PHE A 145 8.55 -12.53 6.72
CA PHE A 145 7.11 -12.38 6.49
C PHE A 145 6.34 -13.70 6.64
N LEU A 146 6.90 -14.81 6.17
CA LEU A 146 6.31 -16.15 6.36
C LEU A 146 6.23 -16.56 7.83
N ARG A 147 7.17 -16.09 8.67
CA ARG A 147 7.19 -16.41 10.10
C ARG A 147 6.14 -15.60 10.87
N GLU A 148 6.07 -14.30 10.62
CA GLU A 148 5.13 -13.39 11.28
C GLU A 148 3.67 -13.63 10.83
N ALA A 149 3.49 -13.85 9.52
CA ALA A 149 2.22 -14.14 8.85
C ALA A 149 1.04 -13.22 9.25
N PRO A 150 1.02 -11.99 8.73
CA PRO A 150 -0.02 -11.02 9.08
C PRO A 150 -1.37 -11.35 8.44
N ASN A 151 -2.45 -10.94 9.12
CA ASN A 151 -3.85 -11.12 8.72
C ASN A 151 -4.26 -12.60 8.71
N ASP A 152 -4.93 -13.04 7.63
CA ASP A 152 -5.40 -14.42 7.46
C ASP A 152 -4.34 -15.36 6.86
N MET A 153 -3.09 -14.91 6.70
CA MET A 153 -2.02 -15.76 6.19
C MET A 153 -1.58 -16.75 7.29
N PRO A 154 -1.48 -18.07 7.02
CA PRO A 154 -0.94 -19.01 8.00
C PRO A 154 0.52 -18.71 8.33
N SER A 155 0.90 -18.83 9.60
CA SER A 155 2.31 -18.79 10.00
C SER A 155 3.01 -20.09 9.60
N PHE A 156 4.09 -19.94 8.86
CA PHE A 156 4.98 -21.04 8.51
C PHE A 156 6.20 -20.90 9.41
N SER A 157 6.32 -21.69 10.48
CA SER A 157 7.53 -21.73 11.30
C SER A 157 8.66 -22.47 10.59
N ALA A 158 9.89 -22.33 11.07
CA ALA A 158 11.05 -23.03 10.51
C ALA A 158 10.91 -24.57 10.58
N ASP A 159 10.12 -25.08 11.53
CA ASP A 159 9.83 -26.51 11.66
C ASP A 159 8.85 -27.03 10.60
N VAL A 160 7.97 -26.17 10.10
CA VAL A 160 6.97 -26.51 9.07
C VAL A 160 7.54 -26.30 7.67
N LEU A 161 8.27 -25.20 7.48
CA LEU A 161 8.89 -24.84 6.22
C LEU A 161 10.28 -24.30 6.54
N SER A 162 11.33 -25.05 6.20
CA SER A 162 12.71 -24.65 6.50
C SER A 162 13.10 -23.35 5.77
N ASP A 163 14.10 -22.63 6.26
CA ASP A 163 14.58 -21.42 5.58
C ASP A 163 15.08 -21.71 4.16
N LYS A 164 15.64 -22.90 3.94
CA LYS A 164 16.03 -23.37 2.62
C LYS A 164 14.82 -23.57 1.71
N ASP A 165 13.78 -24.24 2.18
CA ASP A 165 12.58 -24.49 1.39
C ASP A 165 11.83 -23.18 1.08
N ALA A 166 11.82 -22.25 2.03
CA ALA A 166 11.32 -20.90 1.80
C ALA A 166 12.15 -20.14 0.74
N ALA A 167 13.48 -20.27 0.76
CA ALA A 167 14.34 -19.69 -0.29
C ALA A 167 14.09 -20.33 -1.67
N ASP A 168 13.83 -21.64 -1.73
CA ASP A 168 13.47 -22.33 -2.97
C ASP A 168 12.12 -21.80 -3.52
N ILE A 169 11.10 -21.60 -2.66
CA ILE A 169 9.83 -20.96 -3.03
C ILE A 169 10.06 -19.52 -3.53
N HIS A 170 10.89 -18.75 -2.86
CA HIS A 170 11.24 -17.38 -3.27
C HIS A 170 11.88 -17.36 -4.67
N ALA A 171 12.80 -18.28 -4.95
CA ALA A 171 13.42 -18.41 -6.27
C ALA A 171 12.39 -18.74 -7.36
N TYR A 172 11.43 -19.64 -7.08
CA TYR A 172 10.31 -19.91 -7.98
C TYR A 172 9.50 -18.64 -8.26
N LEU A 173 9.05 -17.94 -7.22
CA LEU A 173 8.21 -16.75 -7.34
C LEU A 173 8.91 -15.61 -8.09
N SER A 174 10.21 -15.41 -7.82
CA SER A 174 11.06 -14.44 -8.49
C SER A 174 11.22 -14.73 -9.99
N SER A 175 11.17 -16.01 -10.38
CA SER A 175 11.28 -16.44 -11.78
C SER A 175 10.00 -16.26 -12.61
N LEU A 176 8.86 -16.06 -11.95
CA LEU A 176 7.57 -15.96 -12.63
C LEU A 176 7.45 -14.64 -13.41
N PRO A 177 6.74 -14.63 -14.55
CA PRO A 177 6.45 -13.39 -15.25
C PRO A 177 5.57 -12.50 -14.37
N GLY A 178 6.02 -11.27 -14.13
CA GLY A 178 5.29 -10.29 -13.34
C GLY A 178 4.00 -9.81 -14.01
N PRO A 179 3.21 -8.96 -13.32
CA PRO A 179 2.02 -8.35 -13.89
C PRO A 179 2.35 -7.62 -15.19
N LYS A 180 1.56 -7.84 -16.24
CA LYS A 180 1.70 -7.06 -17.48
C LYS A 180 1.50 -5.58 -17.17
N ALA A 181 2.29 -4.72 -17.82
CA ALA A 181 2.09 -3.28 -17.69
C ALA A 181 0.70 -2.92 -18.21
N ALA A 182 0.06 -1.90 -17.61
CA ALA A 182 -1.31 -1.52 -17.95
C ALA A 182 -1.49 -1.18 -19.44
N LYS A 183 -0.44 -0.70 -20.10
CA LYS A 183 -0.40 -0.43 -21.56
C LYS A 183 -0.48 -1.69 -22.43
N ASP A 184 -0.13 -2.85 -21.88
CA ASP A 184 -0.05 -4.13 -22.58
C ASP A 184 -1.28 -5.02 -22.30
N ILE A 185 -2.28 -4.50 -21.58
CA ILE A 185 -3.56 -5.16 -21.32
C ILE A 185 -4.57 -4.67 -22.38
N PRO A 186 -5.15 -5.57 -23.20
CA PRO A 186 -6.15 -5.17 -24.18
C PRO A 186 -7.33 -4.43 -23.53
N PRO A 187 -7.83 -3.32 -24.12
CA PRO A 187 -8.89 -2.50 -23.52
C PRO A 187 -10.23 -3.25 -23.34
N ASN A 188 -10.34 -4.47 -23.88
CA ASN A 188 -11.59 -5.23 -24.01
C ASN A 188 -11.85 -6.21 -22.86
N LEU A 189 -10.98 -6.28 -21.85
CA LEU A 189 -11.12 -7.18 -20.69
C LEU A 189 -11.88 -6.56 -19.49
N ASN A 190 -12.40 -5.35 -19.64
CA ASN A 190 -13.21 -4.63 -18.66
C ASN A 190 -14.70 -4.54 -19.05
N GLN A 191 -15.22 -5.50 -19.82
CA GLN A 191 -16.66 -5.60 -20.14
C GLN A 191 -17.36 -6.52 -19.15
#